data_AF-A0A7J6SP61-F1
#
_entry.id   AF-A0A7J6SP61-F1
#
_cell.length_a   1.000
_cell.length_b   1.000
_cell.length_c   1.000
_cell.angle_alpha   90.00
_cell.angle_beta   90.00
_cell.angle_gamma   90.00
#
_symmetry.space_group_name_H-M   'P 1'
#
loop_
_entity.id
_entity.type
_entity.pdbx_description
1 polymer ?
#
loop_
_entity_poly.entity_id
_entity_poly.type
_entity_poly.pdbx_seq_one_letter_code
_entity_poly.pdbx_strand_id
1 'polypeptide(L)'
;MLSLLFFAHCLLIQLSTGYDDVKPFETHSISVYVPGAMSNGNSAQLGVHYKKGVQDDSAAAKGYFEDSLLSRGWGVLEIYTNDTHSPDDQAFAAG
;
A
#
# COMPACT_ATOMS: atom_id res chain seq x y z
N MET A 1 -7.90 -53.56 2.37
CA MET A 1 -7.74 -52.80 1.11
C MET A 1 -8.59 -51.51 1.06
N LEU A 2 -9.10 -51.01 2.20
CA LEU A 2 -9.88 -49.76 2.26
C LEU A 2 -9.02 -48.50 2.50
N SER A 3 -7.79 -48.64 3.03
CA SER A 3 -6.94 -47.49 3.42
C SER A 3 -6.32 -46.76 2.22
N LEU A 4 -6.08 -47.45 1.11
CA LEU A 4 -5.54 -46.86 -0.12
C LEU A 4 -6.55 -45.94 -0.82
N LEU A 5 -7.85 -46.22 -0.68
CA LEU A 5 -8.92 -45.40 -1.26
C LEU A 5 -9.08 -44.05 -0.53
N PHE A 6 -8.76 -44.01 0.76
CA PHE A 6 -8.84 -42.79 1.57
C PHE A 6 -7.74 -41.80 1.19
N PHE A 7 -6.51 -42.27 1.00
CA PHE A 7 -5.40 -41.43 0.54
C PHE A 7 -5.63 -40.86 -0.85
N ALA A 8 -6.18 -41.65 -1.78
CA ALA A 8 -6.53 -41.17 -3.11
C ALA A 8 -7.62 -40.09 -3.08
N HIS A 9 -8.61 -40.22 -2.19
CA HIS A 9 -9.63 -39.19 -1.99
C HIS A 9 -9.06 -37.90 -1.41
N CYS A 10 -8.18 -37.97 -0.40
CA CYS A 10 -7.54 -36.79 0.16
C CYS A 10 -6.68 -36.05 -0.88
N LEU A 11 -5.95 -36.80 -1.74
CA LEU A 11 -5.12 -36.21 -2.80
C LEU A 11 -5.97 -35.56 -3.90
N LEU A 12 -7.10 -36.16 -4.27
CA LEU A 12 -8.05 -35.60 -5.25
C LEU A 12 -8.74 -34.33 -4.73
N ILE A 13 -9.04 -34.26 -3.43
CA ILE A 13 -9.59 -33.04 -2.82
C ILE A 13 -8.57 -31.90 -2.91
N GLN A 14 -7.29 -32.16 -2.62
CA GLN A 14 -6.23 -31.16 -2.73
C GLN A 14 -5.97 -30.68 -4.17
N LEU A 15 -6.20 -31.53 -5.18
CA LEU A 15 -6.14 -31.14 -6.58
C LEU A 15 -7.39 -30.38 -7.06
N SER A 16 -8.55 -30.62 -6.46
CA SER A 16 -9.81 -29.95 -6.81
C SER A 16 -9.98 -28.58 -6.15
N THR A 17 -9.37 -28.37 -4.98
CA THR A 17 -9.13 -27.04 -4.44
C THR A 17 -7.90 -26.52 -5.16
N GLY A 18 -8.10 -26.11 -6.41
CA GLY A 18 -7.11 -25.32 -7.12
C GLY A 18 -6.58 -24.29 -6.12
N TYR A 19 -5.26 -24.28 -5.94
CA TYR A 19 -4.63 -23.02 -5.59
C TYR A 19 -5.01 -22.09 -6.72
N ASP A 20 -6.16 -21.42 -6.59
CA ASP A 20 -6.41 -20.20 -7.33
C ASP A 20 -5.15 -19.38 -7.09
N ASP A 21 -4.44 -19.09 -8.18
CA ASP A 21 -3.33 -18.15 -8.18
C ASP A 21 -3.85 -16.91 -7.45
N VAL A 22 -3.52 -16.80 -6.16
CA VAL A 22 -3.82 -15.62 -5.37
C VAL A 22 -2.94 -14.57 -6.00
N LYS A 23 -3.53 -13.82 -6.94
CA LYS A 23 -2.84 -12.71 -7.57
C LYS A 23 -2.30 -11.84 -6.44
N PRO A 24 -1.01 -11.46 -6.49
CA PRO A 24 -0.47 -10.56 -5.49
C PRO A 24 -1.37 -9.33 -5.42
N PHE A 25 -1.69 -8.88 -4.20
CA PHE A 25 -2.58 -7.74 -4.00
C PHE A 25 -2.09 -6.54 -4.81
N GLU A 26 -3.02 -5.84 -5.45
CA GLU A 26 -2.66 -4.64 -6.20
C GLU A 26 -2.16 -3.59 -5.20
N THR A 27 -0.87 -3.25 -5.32
CA THR A 27 -0.23 -2.28 -4.43
C THR A 27 -0.07 -0.96 -5.15
N HIS A 28 -0.58 0.10 -4.55
CA HIS A 28 -0.43 1.46 -5.03
C HIS A 28 0.51 2.23 -4.11
N SER A 29 1.41 3.02 -4.67
CA SER A 29 2.25 3.93 -3.89
C SER A 29 2.04 5.37 -4.31
N ILE A 30 2.17 6.28 -3.34
CA ILE A 30 2.12 7.72 -3.52
C ILE A 30 3.23 8.39 -2.71
N SER A 31 3.92 9.34 -3.31
CA SER A 31 4.86 10.24 -2.60
C SER A 31 4.34 11.66 -2.70
N VAL A 32 4.26 12.37 -1.57
CA VAL A 32 3.71 13.74 -1.45
C VAL A 32 4.82 14.71 -1.09
N TYR A 33 4.96 15.76 -1.88
CA TYR A 33 6.02 16.75 -1.72
C TYR A 33 5.39 18.08 -1.31
N VAL A 34 5.91 18.63 -0.22
CA VAL A 34 5.49 19.94 0.29
C VAL A 34 6.57 20.95 -0.11
N PRO A 35 6.22 22.01 -0.86
CA PRO A 35 7.18 23.04 -1.20
C PRO A 35 7.65 23.76 0.06
N GLY A 36 8.97 23.94 0.19
CA GLY A 36 9.59 24.52 1.38
C GLY A 36 8.98 25.87 1.77
N ALA A 37 8.65 25.97 3.06
CA ALA A 37 8.04 27.10 3.77
C ALA A 37 6.51 27.26 3.64
N MET A 38 5.77 26.55 4.50
CA MET A 38 4.50 27.02 5.07
C MET A 38 4.65 28.28 5.96
N SER A 39 5.76 29.02 5.87
CA SER A 39 6.07 30.14 6.77
C SER A 39 5.21 31.38 6.51
N ASN A 40 4.65 31.58 5.31
CA ASN A 40 4.15 32.90 4.89
C ASN A 40 2.74 32.92 4.25
N GLY A 41 1.86 31.97 4.59
CA GLY A 41 0.44 32.04 4.22
C GLY A 41 0.15 32.04 2.70
N ASN A 42 1.12 31.66 1.87
CA ASN A 42 1.00 31.68 0.41
C ASN A 42 1.10 30.27 -0.20
N SER A 43 0.44 29.30 0.46
CA SER A 43 0.41 27.87 0.10
C SER A 43 -0.26 27.58 -1.25
N ALA A 44 -0.90 28.58 -1.87
CA ALA A 44 -1.63 28.44 -3.13
C ALA A 44 -0.74 28.49 -4.38
N GLN A 45 0.53 28.90 -4.28
CA GLN A 45 1.36 29.22 -5.46
C GLN A 45 2.46 28.20 -5.79
N LEU A 46 2.78 27.28 -4.88
CA LEU A 46 3.81 26.24 -5.13
C LEU A 46 3.25 24.82 -5.28
N GLY A 47 1.95 24.62 -5.01
CA GLY A 47 1.21 23.38 -5.29
C GLY A 47 1.76 22.15 -4.55
N VAL A 48 0.91 21.50 -3.75
CA VAL A 48 1.20 20.12 -3.36
C VAL A 48 1.33 19.30 -4.64
N HIS A 49 2.46 18.65 -4.83
CA HIS A 49 2.63 17.71 -5.93
C HIS A 49 2.78 16.31 -5.37
N TYR A 50 2.22 15.34 -6.08
CA TYR A 50 2.30 13.94 -5.72
C TYR A 50 2.73 13.11 -6.93
N LYS A 51 3.49 12.04 -6.68
CA LYS A 51 3.88 11.07 -7.70
C LYS A 51 3.33 9.70 -7.32
N LYS A 52 2.54 9.11 -8.23
CA LYS A 52 2.04 7.74 -8.10
C LYS A 52 3.12 6.76 -8.57
N GLY A 53 3.29 5.64 -7.88
CA GLY A 53 4.21 4.56 -8.29
C GLY A 53 5.69 4.84 -8.04
N VAL A 54 6.01 5.94 -7.34
CA VAL A 54 7.40 6.34 -7.04
C VAL A 54 7.60 6.30 -5.55
N GLN A 55 8.63 5.57 -5.11
CA GLN A 55 9.14 5.62 -3.73
C GLN A 55 10.28 6.65 -3.72
N ASP A 56 10.04 7.81 -3.12
CA ASP A 56 11.01 8.89 -3.08
C ASP A 56 11.26 9.30 -1.62
N ASP A 57 12.48 9.08 -1.14
CA ASP A 57 12.89 9.41 0.23
C ASP A 57 13.11 10.93 0.44
N SER A 58 12.98 11.74 -0.61
CA SER A 58 12.96 13.21 -0.50
C SER A 58 11.56 13.78 -0.29
N ALA A 59 10.50 12.98 -0.41
CA ALA A 59 9.12 13.43 -0.18
C ALA A 59 8.86 13.72 1.30
N ALA A 60 7.92 14.61 1.61
CA ALA A 60 7.52 14.93 2.98
C ALA A 60 6.77 13.77 3.64
N ALA A 61 5.99 13.03 2.85
CA ALA A 61 5.40 11.76 3.22
C ALA A 61 5.29 10.82 2.01
N LYS A 62 5.28 9.52 2.27
CA LYS A 62 4.97 8.47 1.30
C LYS A 62 3.95 7.48 1.86
N GLY A 63 3.08 6.99 1.01
CA GLY A 63 2.02 6.05 1.35
C GLY A 63 2.02 4.83 0.45
N TYR A 64 1.69 3.67 1.03
CA TYR A 64 1.45 2.41 0.32
C TYR A 64 0.07 1.89 0.66
N PHE A 65 -0.70 1.56 -0.36
CA PHE A 65 -2.03 1.01 -0.23
C PHE A 65 -2.10 -0.38 -0.89
N GLU A 66 -2.36 -1.40 -0.08
CA GLU A 66 -2.69 -2.76 -0.52
C GLU A 66 -4.21 -2.86 -0.70
N ASP A 67 -4.68 -2.99 -1.94
CA ASP A 67 -6.09 -3.28 -2.19
C ASP A 67 -6.36 -4.79 -2.03
N SER A 68 -6.75 -5.15 -0.82
CA SER A 68 -7.22 -6.50 -0.47
C SER A 68 -8.70 -6.53 -0.08
N LEU A 69 -9.50 -5.53 -0.49
CA LEU A 69 -10.90 -5.42 -0.08
C LEU A 69 -11.75 -6.61 -0.54
N LEU A 70 -11.58 -7.05 -1.80
CA LEU A 70 -12.38 -8.14 -2.36
C LEU A 70 -12.03 -9.52 -1.80
N SER A 71 -10.80 -9.71 -1.34
CA SER A 71 -10.31 -11.00 -0.85
C SER A 71 -10.39 -11.14 0.67
N ARG A 72 -10.06 -10.06 1.40
CA ARG A 72 -9.91 -10.07 2.85
C ARG A 72 -10.99 -9.27 3.58
N GLY A 73 -11.74 -8.42 2.86
CA GLY A 73 -12.71 -7.50 3.45
C GLY A 73 -12.10 -6.24 4.08
N TRP A 74 -10.77 -6.07 3.99
CA TRP A 74 -10.03 -4.90 4.47
C TRP A 74 -8.77 -4.69 3.61
N GLY A 75 -8.21 -3.48 3.62
CA GLY A 75 -6.94 -3.14 2.95
C GLY A 75 -5.87 -2.67 3.94
N VAL A 76 -4.62 -2.62 3.51
CA VAL A 76 -3.50 -2.07 4.31
C VAL A 76 -3.17 -0.68 3.78
N LEU A 77 -3.07 0.30 4.67
CA LEU A 77 -2.50 1.61 4.38
C LEU A 77 -1.29 1.83 5.29
N GLU A 78 -0.11 1.95 4.70
CA GLU A 78 1.12 2.33 5.41
C GLU A 78 1.51 3.74 5.02
N ILE A 79 1.81 4.58 6.01
CA ILE A 79 2.24 5.98 5.81
C ILE A 79 3.57 6.18 6.53
N TYR A 80 4.52 6.78 5.83
CA TYR A 80 5.84 7.12 6.35
C TYR A 80 6.06 8.62 6.14
N THR A 81 6.42 9.32 7.21
CA THR A 81 6.80 10.74 7.15
C THR A 81 8.32 10.89 7.13
N ASN A 82 8.80 12.02 6.62
CA ASN A 82 10.21 12.31 6.47
C ASN A 82 10.69 13.31 7.52
N ASP A 83 11.60 12.89 8.38
CA ASP A 83 12.13 13.69 9.49
C ASP A 83 13.02 14.87 9.06
N THR A 84 13.42 14.91 7.79
CA THR A 84 14.10 16.07 7.18
C THR A 84 13.16 17.25 6.92
N HIS A 85 11.85 17.07 7.04
CA HIS A 85 10.82 18.11 6.87
C HIS A 85 10.26 18.58 8.23
N SER A 86 9.63 19.75 8.25
CA SER A 86 9.01 20.24 9.49
C SER A 86 7.84 19.35 9.93
N PRO A 87 7.50 19.28 11.23
CA PRO A 87 6.34 18.51 11.69
C PRO A 87 5.02 18.90 11.02
N ASP A 88 4.84 20.18 10.69
CA ASP A 88 3.65 20.67 9.99
C ASP A 88 3.60 20.18 8.54
N ASP A 89 4.73 20.20 7.83
CA ASP A 89 4.83 19.65 6.47
C ASP A 89 4.58 18.15 6.46
N GLN A 90 5.10 17.42 7.45
CA GLN A 90 4.89 15.98 7.62
C GLN A 90 3.41 15.66 7.87
N ALA A 91 2.78 16.37 8.82
CA ALA A 91 1.38 16.16 9.18
C ALA A 91 0.45 16.49 8.00
N PHE A 92 0.75 17.57 7.28
CA PHE A 92 0.01 17.97 6.09
C PHE A 92 0.19 16.99 4.93
N ALA A 93 1.39 16.45 4.71
CA ALA A 93 1.65 15.49 3.64
C ALA A 93 1.08 14.08 3.93
N ALA A 94 0.91 13.73 5.21
CA ALA A 94 0.35 12.45 5.65
C ALA A 94 -1.18 12.41 5.62
N GLY A 95 -1.85 13.57 5.70
CA GLY A 95 -3.31 13.70 5.62
C GLY A 95 -3.84 13.71 4.20
#